data_AF-A0A379Q8W6-F1
#
_entry.id   AF-A0A379Q8W6-F1
#
_cell.length_a   1.000
_cell.length_b   1.000
_cell.length_c   1.000
_cell.angle_alpha   90.00
_cell.angle_beta   90.00
_cell.angle_gamma   90.00
#
_symmetry.space_group_name_H-M   'P 1'
#
loop_
_entity.id
_entity.type
_entity.pdbx_description
1 polymer ?
#
loop_
_entity_poly.entity_id
_entity_poly.type
_entity_poly.pdbx_seq_one_letter_code
_entity_poly.pdbx_strand_id
1 'polypeptide(L)'
;MRKLILLVIILAAPCVMAASDTEIVSAVKQRAENGFFPKDVKVVSVKEVNFFPDDRDTAYARFGNVCGKAEISKDESKATLVFIAPVVEKASQISIDVPTIYDLSKQGEIAEKDIQNRCK
;
A
#
# COMPACT_ATOMS: atom_id res chain seq x y z
N MET A 1 40.83 27.62 -38.60
CA MET A 1 40.42 27.61 -37.17
C MET A 1 39.17 26.75 -37.05
N ARG A 2 39.27 25.53 -36.51
CA ARG A 2 38.16 24.57 -36.47
C ARG A 2 37.74 24.41 -35.00
N LYS A 3 36.57 24.95 -34.65
CA LYS A 3 36.01 24.87 -33.29
C LYS A 3 35.58 23.43 -33.01
N LEU A 4 36.28 22.73 -32.11
CA LEU A 4 35.75 21.53 -31.48
C LEU A 4 34.77 21.97 -30.39
N ILE A 5 33.48 21.79 -30.63
CA ILE A 5 32.46 21.88 -29.59
C ILE A 5 32.41 20.49 -28.96
N LEU A 6 33.04 20.34 -27.79
CA LEU A 6 32.83 19.17 -26.93
C LEU A 6 31.43 19.30 -26.33
N LEU A 7 30.47 18.57 -26.90
CA LEU A 7 29.15 18.41 -26.31
C LEU A 7 29.26 17.38 -25.19
N VAL A 8 29.46 17.83 -23.96
CA VAL A 8 29.40 16.98 -22.77
C VAL A 8 27.92 16.67 -22.51
N ILE A 9 27.46 15.54 -23.03
CA ILE A 9 26.15 14.97 -22.65
C ILE A 9 26.34 14.36 -21.27
N ILE A 10 25.97 15.10 -20.22
CA ILE A 10 25.81 14.54 -18.88
C ILE A 10 24.60 13.60 -18.96
N LEU A 11 24.87 12.31 -19.12
CA LEU A 11 23.88 11.25 -18.86
C LEU A 11 23.57 11.30 -17.36
N ALA A 12 22.62 12.14 -16.96
CA ALA A 12 21.92 11.95 -15.70
C ALA A 12 21.15 10.63 -15.84
N ALA A 13 21.73 9.53 -15.35
CA ALA A 13 20.98 8.30 -15.19
C ALA A 13 19.71 8.64 -14.39
N PRO A 14 18.51 8.24 -14.84
CA PRO A 14 17.33 8.41 -14.01
C PRO A 14 17.59 7.66 -12.71
N CYS A 15 17.71 8.41 -11.62
CA CYS A 15 17.73 7.84 -10.28
C CYS A 15 16.33 7.25 -10.10
N VAL A 16 16.18 5.95 -10.37
CA VAL A 16 14.91 5.24 -10.16
C VAL A 16 14.75 5.13 -8.64
N MET A 17 14.13 6.15 -8.07
CA MET A 17 13.75 6.17 -6.67
C MET A 17 12.59 5.20 -6.47
N ALA A 18 12.59 4.53 -5.31
CA ALA A 18 11.47 3.71 -4.90
C ALA A 18 10.16 4.53 -4.81
N ALA A 19 9.01 3.88 -4.92
CA ALA A 19 7.72 4.57 -4.79
C ALA A 19 7.62 5.27 -3.44
N SER A 20 7.03 6.46 -3.42
CA SER A 20 6.71 7.19 -2.18
C SER A 20 5.62 6.48 -1.38
N ASP A 21 5.54 6.77 -0.08
CA ASP A 21 4.49 6.24 0.79
C ASP A 21 3.09 6.62 0.27
N THR A 22 2.95 7.80 -0.32
CA THR A 22 1.68 8.28 -0.87
C THR A 22 1.27 7.49 -2.11
N GLU A 23 2.22 7.12 -2.98
CA GLU A 23 1.96 6.27 -4.14
C GLU A 23 1.53 4.86 -3.72
N ILE A 24 2.23 4.27 -2.74
CA ILE A 24 1.88 2.97 -2.16
C ILE A 24 0.50 3.00 -1.52
N VAL A 25 0.24 3.98 -0.66
CA VAL A 25 -1.06 4.13 0.01
C VAL A 25 -2.18 4.33 -1.00
N SER A 26 -1.94 5.10 -2.08
CA SER A 26 -2.94 5.33 -3.13
C SER A 26 -3.25 4.06 -3.91
N ALA A 27 -2.22 3.28 -4.28
CA ALA A 27 -2.40 2.01 -4.95
C ALA A 27 -3.19 1.01 -4.08
N VAL A 28 -2.90 0.94 -2.78
CA VAL A 28 -3.64 0.07 -1.85
C VAL A 28 -5.07 0.56 -1.63
N LYS A 29 -5.31 1.87 -1.51
CA LYS A 29 -6.68 2.41 -1.43
C LYS A 29 -7.51 1.97 -2.65
N GLN A 30 -6.96 2.15 -3.85
CA GLN A 30 -7.63 1.73 -5.08
C GLN A 30 -7.92 0.22 -5.11
N ARG A 31 -6.98 -0.60 -4.62
CA ARG A 31 -7.16 -2.05 -4.52
C ARG A 31 -8.20 -2.45 -3.45
N ALA A 32 -8.23 -1.74 -2.33
CA ALA A 32 -9.18 -1.96 -1.24
C ALA A 32 -10.62 -1.66 -1.68
N GLU A 33 -10.82 -0.57 -2.42
CA GLU A 33 -12.13 -0.18 -2.98
C GLU A 33 -12.69 -1.21 -3.97
N ASN A 34 -11.81 -1.85 -4.75
CA ASN A 34 -12.22 -2.60 -5.94
C ASN A 34 -11.96 -4.11 -5.90
N GLY A 35 -11.33 -4.65 -4.86
CA GLY A 35 -11.30 -6.11 -4.76
C GLY A 35 -10.54 -6.76 -3.61
N PHE A 36 -10.43 -6.10 -2.46
CA PHE A 36 -10.17 -6.82 -1.22
C PHE A 36 -11.39 -7.63 -0.77
N PHE A 37 -12.59 -7.17 -1.13
CA PHE A 37 -13.85 -7.76 -0.71
C PHE A 37 -14.52 -8.55 -1.84
N PRO A 38 -15.39 -9.52 -1.50
CA PRO A 38 -16.27 -10.18 -2.46
C PRO A 38 -17.11 -9.17 -3.28
N LYS A 39 -17.48 -9.54 -4.51
CA LYS A 39 -18.16 -8.63 -5.47
C LYS A 39 -19.54 -8.14 -4.99
N ASP A 40 -20.17 -8.86 -4.09
CA ASP A 40 -21.46 -8.52 -3.47
C ASP A 40 -21.32 -7.60 -2.26
N VAL A 41 -20.10 -7.27 -1.85
CA VAL A 41 -19.81 -6.30 -0.79
C VAL A 41 -19.43 -4.97 -1.40
N LYS A 42 -20.17 -3.91 -1.05
CA LYS A 42 -19.86 -2.55 -1.47
C LYS A 42 -18.93 -1.89 -0.46
N VAL A 43 -17.82 -1.34 -0.92
CA VAL A 43 -16.97 -0.45 -0.11
C VAL A 43 -17.59 0.95 -0.12
N VAL A 44 -17.92 1.46 1.06
CA VAL A 44 -18.51 2.79 1.25
C VAL A 44 -17.41 3.83 1.40
N SER A 45 -16.36 3.52 2.17
CA SER A 45 -15.20 4.40 2.33
C SER A 45 -13.97 3.63 2.80
N VAL A 46 -12.79 4.19 2.52
CA VAL A 46 -11.51 3.67 3.01
C VAL A 46 -10.78 4.79 3.77
N LYS A 47 -10.43 4.55 5.03
CA LYS A 47 -9.94 5.54 5.99
C LYS A 47 -8.70 5.03 6.73
N GLU A 48 -7.96 5.98 7.33
CA GLU A 48 -6.80 5.69 8.19
C GLU A 48 -5.73 4.80 7.53
N VAL A 49 -5.54 4.97 6.22
CA VAL A 49 -4.62 4.13 5.43
C VAL A 49 -3.20 4.69 5.51
N ASN A 50 -2.28 3.90 6.05
CA ASN A 50 -0.87 4.27 6.21
C ASN A 50 0.04 3.11 5.79
N PHE A 51 1.21 3.45 5.25
CA PHE A 51 2.27 2.50 4.96
C PHE A 51 3.20 2.35 6.18
N PHE A 52 3.53 1.11 6.49
CA PHE A 52 4.39 0.71 7.60
C PHE A 52 5.54 -0.13 7.02
N PRO A 53 6.72 0.48 6.82
CA PRO A 53 7.86 -0.21 6.23
C PRO A 53 8.36 -1.32 7.16
N ASP A 54 8.86 -2.41 6.58
CA ASP A 54 9.59 -3.44 7.32
C ASP A 54 11.11 -3.25 7.23
N ASP A 55 11.87 -4.16 7.83
CA ASP A 55 13.33 -4.12 7.92
C ASP A 55 14.04 -4.22 6.56
N ARG A 56 13.32 -4.57 5.49
CA ARG A 56 13.82 -4.68 4.12
C ARG A 56 13.56 -3.43 3.29
N ASP A 57 12.83 -2.43 3.82
CA ASP A 57 12.57 -1.17 3.13
C ASP A 57 13.87 -0.43 2.81
N THR A 58 14.00 0.08 1.58
CA THR A 58 15.20 0.80 1.14
C THR A 58 14.83 1.98 0.24
N ALA A 59 15.82 2.82 -0.06
CA ALA A 59 15.67 3.91 -1.03
C ALA A 59 15.34 3.45 -2.46
N TYR A 60 15.51 2.16 -2.78
CA TYR A 60 15.38 1.60 -4.15
C TYR A 60 14.29 0.54 -4.29
N ALA A 61 13.71 0.10 -3.17
CA ALA A 61 12.64 -0.90 -3.14
C ALA A 61 11.88 -0.75 -1.84
N ARG A 62 10.55 -0.79 -1.90
CA ARG A 62 9.69 -0.66 -0.72
C ARG A 62 9.17 -2.00 -0.25
N PHE A 63 9.18 -2.22 1.05
CA PHE A 63 8.66 -3.45 1.67
C PHE A 63 7.95 -3.11 2.96
N GLY A 64 6.78 -3.71 3.17
CA GLY A 64 6.05 -3.52 4.42
C GLY A 64 4.59 -3.88 4.31
N ASN A 65 3.77 -3.24 5.14
CA ASN A 65 2.33 -3.41 5.13
C ASN A 65 1.65 -2.05 4.98
N VAL A 66 0.54 -2.01 4.24
CA VAL A 66 -0.40 -0.91 4.32
C VAL A 66 -1.58 -1.35 5.16
N CYS A 67 -1.84 -0.61 6.24
CA CYS A 67 -2.95 -0.89 7.13
C CYS A 67 -3.97 0.23 7.05
N GLY A 68 -5.25 -0.12 7.18
CA GLY A 68 -6.33 0.86 7.17
C GLY A 68 -7.67 0.26 7.55
N LYS A 69 -8.71 1.09 7.47
CA LYS A 69 -10.09 0.70 7.75
C LYS A 69 -10.94 0.85 6.50
N ALA A 70 -11.79 -0.14 6.24
CA ALA A 70 -12.78 -0.11 5.19
C ALA A 70 -14.17 -0.15 5.82
N GLU A 71 -14.99 0.85 5.52
CA GLU A 71 -16.42 0.81 5.78
C GLU A 71 -17.07 0.10 4.61
N ILE A 72 -17.75 -1.01 4.89
CA ILE A 72 -18.42 -1.83 3.89
C ILE A 72 -19.92 -1.90 4.17
N SER A 73 -20.68 -2.17 3.12
CA SER A 73 -22.10 -2.48 3.20
C SER A 73 -22.43 -3.71 2.36
N LYS A 74 -23.27 -4.58 2.89
CA LYS A 74 -23.89 -5.69 2.16
C LYS A 74 -25.35 -5.73 2.57
N ASP A 75 -26.25 -5.65 1.60
CA ASP A 75 -27.68 -5.49 1.81
C ASP A 75 -27.97 -4.28 2.74
N GLU A 76 -28.68 -4.47 3.85
CA GLU A 76 -28.96 -3.44 4.86
C GLU A 76 -27.90 -3.36 5.97
N SER A 77 -26.91 -4.25 5.96
CA SER A 77 -25.88 -4.34 6.99
C SER A 77 -24.65 -3.50 6.63
N LYS A 78 -24.09 -2.82 7.64
CA LYS A 78 -22.82 -2.07 7.54
C LYS A 78 -21.82 -2.61 8.55
N ALA A 79 -20.55 -2.60 8.17
CA ALA A 79 -19.46 -2.98 9.05
C ALA A 79 -18.22 -2.13 8.77
N THR A 80 -17.40 -1.92 9.80
CA THR A 80 -16.07 -1.35 9.67
C THR A 80 -15.06 -2.46 9.89
N LEU A 81 -14.30 -2.77 8.85
CA LEU A 81 -13.28 -3.82 8.88
C LEU A 81 -11.88 -3.20 8.83
N VAL A 82 -10.95 -3.76 9.57
CA VAL A 82 -9.52 -3.40 9.44
C VAL A 82 -8.90 -4.31 8.40
N PHE A 83 -8.05 -3.76 7.54
CA PHE A 83 -7.24 -4.55 6.62
C PHE A 83 -5.75 -4.30 6.85
N ILE A 84 -4.95 -5.33 6.60
CA ILE A 84 -3.48 -5.29 6.55
C ILE A 84 -3.07 -5.90 5.22
N ALA A 85 -2.56 -5.09 4.31
CA ALA A 85 -2.14 -5.50 2.97
C ALA A 85 -0.61 -5.52 2.87
N PRO A 86 0.04 -6.69 2.69
CA PRO A 86 1.47 -6.73 2.41
C PRO A 86 1.76 -6.06 1.06
N VAL A 87 2.80 -5.24 1.03
CA VAL A 87 3.24 -4.52 -0.17
C VAL A 87 4.71 -4.77 -0.44
N VAL A 88 5.02 -5.00 -1.71
CA VAL A 88 6.38 -5.04 -2.24
C VAL A 88 6.45 -4.15 -3.46
N GLU A 89 7.31 -3.15 -3.45
CA GLU A 89 7.66 -2.35 -4.61
C GLU A 89 9.10 -2.65 -5.04
N LYS A 90 9.26 -3.07 -6.29
CA LYS A 90 10.55 -3.27 -6.94
C LYS A 90 10.45 -2.86 -8.39
N ALA A 91 11.53 -2.27 -8.91
CA ALA A 91 11.63 -1.92 -10.34
C ALA A 91 10.41 -1.10 -10.84
N SER A 92 9.91 -0.19 -10.00
CA SER A 92 8.75 0.68 -10.29
C SER A 92 7.42 -0.07 -10.42
N GLN A 93 7.33 -1.28 -9.87
CA GLN A 93 6.10 -2.07 -9.82
C GLN A 93 5.69 -2.32 -8.37
N ILE A 94 4.50 -1.84 -8.02
CA ILE A 94 3.87 -2.09 -6.72
C ILE A 94 3.06 -3.39 -6.81
N SER A 95 3.47 -4.40 -6.04
CA SER A 95 2.71 -5.62 -5.81
C SER A 95 1.98 -5.53 -4.48
N ILE A 96 0.68 -5.84 -4.49
CA ILE A 96 -0.18 -5.86 -3.30
C ILE A 96 -0.69 -7.29 -3.15
N ASP A 97 -0.27 -7.96 -2.08
CA ASP A 97 -0.69 -9.32 -1.80
C ASP A 97 -2.11 -9.36 -1.20
N VAL A 98 -2.64 -10.57 -1.05
CA VAL A 98 -3.95 -10.79 -0.43
C VAL A 98 -3.95 -10.20 0.99
N PRO A 99 -4.89 -9.30 1.33
CA PRO A 99 -4.91 -8.67 2.63
C PRO A 99 -5.41 -9.63 3.70
N THR A 100 -4.99 -9.39 4.94
CA THR A 100 -5.67 -9.90 6.12
C THR A 100 -6.78 -8.93 6.49
N ILE A 101 -8.00 -9.41 6.72
CA ILE A 101 -9.18 -8.58 7.05
C ILE A 101 -9.74 -9.01 8.41
N TYR A 102 -9.96 -8.04 9.29
CA TYR A 102 -10.47 -8.25 10.64
C TYR A 102 -11.78 -7.51 10.89
N ASP A 103 -12.72 -8.22 11.51
CA ASP A 103 -13.90 -7.62 12.15
C ASP A 103 -13.59 -7.43 13.65
N LEU A 104 -13.28 -6.20 14.06
CA LEU A 104 -12.87 -5.90 15.44
C LEU A 104 -13.95 -6.28 16.47
N SER A 105 -15.23 -6.31 16.07
CA SER A 105 -16.32 -6.71 16.97
C SER A 105 -16.28 -8.20 17.32
N LYS A 106 -15.59 -9.02 16.52
CA LYS A 106 -15.50 -10.48 16.69
C LYS A 106 -14.07 -10.97 16.95
N GLN A 107 -13.08 -10.22 16.49
CA GLN A 107 -11.68 -10.64 16.41
C GLN A 107 -10.72 -9.64 17.08
N GLY A 108 -11.21 -8.77 17.97
CA GLY A 108 -10.46 -7.67 18.57
C GLY A 108 -9.06 -8.06 19.08
N GLU A 109 -8.96 -9.08 19.94
CA GLU A 109 -7.67 -9.49 20.54
C GLU A 109 -6.65 -9.95 19.47
N ILE A 110 -7.08 -10.76 18.52
CA ILE A 110 -6.21 -11.26 17.44
C ILE A 110 -5.81 -10.12 16.51
N ALA A 111 -6.76 -9.25 16.17
CA ALA A 111 -6.52 -8.10 15.31
C ALA A 111 -5.55 -7.11 15.97
N GLU A 112 -5.74 -6.77 17.24
CA GLU A 112 -4.86 -5.88 17.99
C GLU A 112 -3.42 -6.41 18.01
N LYS A 113 -3.24 -7.71 18.26
CA LYS A 113 -1.92 -8.34 18.25
C LYS A 113 -1.27 -8.26 16.86
N ASP A 114 -2.00 -8.55 15.79
CA ASP A 114 -1.42 -8.52 14.43
C ASP A 114 -1.12 -7.09 13.97
N ILE A 115 -2.03 -6.14 14.25
CA ILE A 115 -1.82 -4.70 13.99
C ILE A 115 -0.58 -4.20 14.72
N GLN A 116 -0.39 -4.56 15.99
CA GLN A 116 0.80 -4.18 16.74
C GLN A 116 2.10 -4.76 16.18
N ASN A 117 2.05 -5.83 15.40
CA ASN A 117 3.25 -6.44 14.82
C ASN A 117 3.54 -5.92 13.41
N ARG A 118 2.49 -5.58 12.64
CA ARG A 118 2.60 -5.33 11.20
C ARG A 118 2.32 -3.88 10.80
N CYS A 119 1.78 -3.07 11.70
CA CYS A 119 1.34 -1.70 11.44
C CYS A 119 1.99 -0.70 12.42
N LYS A 120 3.31 -0.79 12.63
CA LYS A 120 4.09 0.09 13.50
C LYS A 120 5.13 0.88 12.72
#